data_AF-A0A089ZV20-F1
#
_entry.id   AF-A0A089ZV20-F1
#
_cell.length_a   1.000
_cell.length_b   1.000
_cell.length_c   1.000
_cell.angle_alpha   90.00
_cell.angle_beta   90.00
_cell.angle_gamma   90.00
#
_symmetry.space_group_name_H-M   'P 1'
#
loop_
_entity.id
_entity.type
_entity.pdbx_description
1 polymer ?
#
loop_
_entity_poly.entity_id
_entity_poly.type
_entity_poly.pdbx_seq_one_letter_code
_entity_poly.pdbx_strand_id
1 'polypeptide(L)'
;MFKIVHKITAENLIGNNELESWLDDKFYVNPELSDGSIEINFDYKNKEDLESYATMVTEKCPDSLGNSLYWIRNYSNYSNPNHVGKLSYYHLWPLFFRKFPLGEIWIIESPQKWAKKIREDRRELGIKYDYDKINPNGFPQEMTGLQSDIFPQNALYILSYGIYPLISCTFFLTGIINDLTFLYIPDRSFKHSQMTEADTLYTKIMGDFHHLFDDQWTFDGSRGPKSSINEVILNPIKQLDYFQWFIDIIDRRMKDIISIEDTLLREKLVMTVNRTIADAIMSVTNELPYISLVFFFSFLDKLANIMYLLKIETSEHNAWIKLVNKDFLYSEVLKNIHNLPNKTGEHLINIVTSAIEELECSELTPEDLRDIRNTHHGYNLTRPGSIERLMTKDGELNNDIPLIVTPLLLYLFTLSWKV
;
A
#
# COMPACT_ATOMS: atom_id res chain seq x y z
N MET A 1 -2.48 5.68 -19.28
CA MET A 1 -1.28 5.90 -18.47
C MET A 1 -1.78 6.07 -17.06
N PHE A 2 -1.16 5.41 -16.08
CA PHE A 2 -1.44 5.62 -14.68
C PHE A 2 -0.97 7.04 -14.36
N LYS A 3 -1.91 7.97 -14.26
CA LYS A 3 -1.60 9.39 -14.25
C LYS A 3 -2.52 10.14 -13.32
N ILE A 4 -1.99 11.22 -12.75
CA ILE A 4 -2.78 12.20 -12.03
C ILE A 4 -3.67 12.93 -13.06
N VAL A 5 -4.98 12.77 -12.93
CA VAL A 5 -5.96 13.43 -13.79
C VAL A 5 -6.45 14.74 -13.19
N HIS A 6 -6.48 14.84 -11.86
CA HIS A 6 -6.80 16.08 -11.14
C HIS A 6 -5.94 16.24 -9.89
N LYS A 7 -5.59 17.49 -9.58
CA LYS A 7 -5.02 17.92 -8.30
C LYS A 7 -5.98 18.92 -7.67
N ILE A 8 -6.52 18.57 -6.51
CA ILE A 8 -7.54 19.35 -5.82
C ILE A 8 -6.90 19.99 -4.60
N THR A 9 -7.05 21.30 -4.50
CA THR A 9 -6.68 22.12 -3.34
C THR A 9 -7.96 22.68 -2.71
N ALA A 10 -7.84 23.27 -1.52
CA ALA A 10 -8.97 23.91 -0.85
C ALA A 10 -9.61 25.01 -1.72
N GLU A 11 -8.81 25.76 -2.50
CA GLU A 11 -9.28 26.82 -3.39
C GLU A 11 -10.07 26.27 -4.59
N ASN A 12 -9.63 25.13 -5.13
CA ASN A 12 -10.24 24.50 -6.31
C ASN A 12 -11.54 23.76 -6.01
N LEU A 13 -11.86 23.54 -4.73
CA LEU A 13 -13.03 22.79 -4.32
C LEU A 13 -14.32 23.61 -4.34
N ILE A 14 -14.22 24.94 -4.18
CA ILE A 14 -15.40 25.81 -4.07
C ILE A 14 -15.94 26.12 -5.47
N GLY A 15 -17.06 25.50 -5.84
CA GLY A 15 -17.83 25.86 -7.03
C GLY A 15 -17.22 25.41 -8.36
N ASN A 16 -16.42 24.34 -8.36
CA ASN A 16 -15.84 23.78 -9.56
C ASN A 16 -16.83 22.83 -10.26
N ASN A 17 -17.78 23.42 -10.98
CA ASN A 17 -18.80 22.70 -11.75
C ASN A 17 -18.18 21.77 -12.82
N GLU A 18 -16.99 22.09 -13.32
CA GLU A 18 -16.27 21.23 -14.29
C GLU A 18 -15.78 19.95 -13.63
N LEU A 19 -15.17 20.03 -12.44
CA LEU A 19 -14.75 18.87 -11.67
C LEU A 19 -15.95 18.01 -11.25
N GLU A 20 -17.04 18.64 -10.81
CA GLU A 20 -18.27 17.93 -10.47
C GLU A 20 -18.84 17.18 -11.68
N SER A 21 -18.98 17.85 -12.82
CA SER A 21 -19.46 17.21 -14.06
C SER A 21 -18.53 16.08 -14.50
N TRP A 22 -17.22 16.26 -14.40
CA TRP A 22 -16.25 15.22 -14.75
C TRP A 22 -16.34 14.00 -13.83
N LEU A 23 -16.53 14.21 -12.52
CA LEU A 23 -16.76 13.11 -11.58
C LEU A 23 -18.05 12.39 -11.92
N ASP A 24 -19.12 13.13 -12.24
CA ASP A 24 -20.38 12.55 -12.68
C ASP A 24 -20.17 11.66 -13.90
N ASP A 25 -19.49 12.14 -14.94
CA ASP A 25 -19.15 11.35 -16.14
C ASP A 25 -18.32 10.11 -15.83
N LYS A 26 -17.35 10.21 -14.90
CA LYS A 26 -16.40 9.13 -14.60
C LYS A 26 -16.98 8.00 -13.77
N PHE A 27 -17.96 8.31 -12.93
CA PHE A 27 -18.68 7.33 -12.13
C PHE A 27 -20.05 6.98 -12.74
N TYR A 28 -20.40 7.60 -13.87
CA TYR A 28 -21.61 7.29 -14.62
C TYR A 28 -21.46 5.98 -15.40
N VAL A 29 -22.11 4.92 -14.92
CA VAL A 29 -22.24 3.68 -15.69
C VAL A 29 -23.18 3.97 -16.85
N ASN A 30 -22.66 4.17 -18.07
CA ASN A 30 -23.50 4.24 -19.26
C ASN A 30 -23.94 2.81 -19.62
N PRO A 31 -25.22 2.45 -19.42
CA PRO A 31 -25.72 1.09 -19.68
C PRO A 31 -25.67 0.69 -21.17
N GLU A 32 -25.36 1.62 -22.08
CA GLU A 32 -25.32 1.37 -23.53
C GLU A 32 -24.04 0.68 -24.04
N LEU A 33 -23.06 0.36 -23.17
CA LEU A 33 -21.82 -0.32 -23.57
C LEU A 33 -21.81 -1.85 -23.35
N SER A 34 -22.94 -2.46 -22.94
CA SER A 34 -23.08 -3.91 -23.08
C SER A 34 -23.52 -4.21 -24.51
N ASP A 35 -22.86 -5.19 -25.12
CA ASP A 35 -23.21 -5.83 -26.40
C ASP A 35 -24.55 -6.59 -26.34
N GLY A 36 -25.51 -6.11 -25.54
CA GLY A 36 -26.81 -6.72 -25.28
C GLY A 36 -26.76 -8.00 -24.45
N SER A 37 -25.60 -8.42 -23.93
CA SER A 37 -25.47 -9.73 -23.27
C SER A 37 -25.61 -9.73 -21.75
N ILE A 38 -25.62 -8.56 -21.10
CA ILE A 38 -25.81 -8.45 -19.64
C ILE A 38 -26.76 -7.28 -19.34
N GLU A 39 -28.06 -7.59 -19.21
CA GLU A 39 -29.02 -6.73 -18.51
C GLU A 39 -28.85 -6.95 -17.00
N ILE A 40 -28.23 -6.00 -16.31
CA ILE A 40 -28.34 -5.94 -14.84
C ILE A 40 -29.61 -5.13 -14.55
N ASN A 41 -30.76 -5.81 -14.53
CA ASN A 41 -32.00 -5.21 -14.05
C ASN A 41 -31.94 -5.11 -12.51
N PHE A 42 -31.59 -3.94 -12.00
CA PHE A 42 -31.90 -3.58 -10.62
C PHE A 42 -33.39 -3.23 -10.54
N ASP A 43 -34.21 -4.25 -10.26
CA ASP A 43 -35.64 -4.08 -10.02
C ASP A 43 -35.83 -3.43 -8.64
N TYR A 44 -35.75 -2.10 -8.58
CA TYR A 44 -36.14 -1.34 -7.39
C TYR A 44 -37.66 -1.35 -7.29
N LYS A 45 -38.18 -2.31 -6.54
CA LYS A 45 -39.58 -2.29 -6.13
C LYS A 45 -39.74 -1.19 -5.07
N ASN A 46 -40.45 -0.12 -5.44
CA ASN A 46 -40.94 0.97 -4.59
C ASN A 46 -39.95 2.01 -4.04
N LYS A 47 -40.30 3.27 -4.28
CA LYS A 47 -39.75 4.49 -3.67
C LYS A 47 -39.73 4.44 -2.14
N GLU A 48 -40.69 3.75 -1.54
CA GLU A 48 -40.82 3.55 -0.09
C GLU A 48 -39.65 2.74 0.50
N ASP A 49 -39.14 1.72 -0.19
CA ASP A 49 -38.00 0.91 0.29
C ASP A 49 -36.70 1.72 0.30
N LEU A 50 -36.56 2.63 -0.67
CA LEU A 50 -35.44 3.57 -0.72
C LEU A 50 -35.55 4.64 0.38
N GLU A 51 -36.75 5.18 0.63
CA GLU A 51 -37.00 6.11 1.75
C GLU A 51 -36.70 5.45 3.09
N SER A 52 -37.14 4.21 3.30
CA SER A 52 -36.81 3.38 4.46
C SER A 52 -35.30 3.15 4.64
N TYR A 53 -34.59 2.78 3.56
CA TYR A 53 -33.14 2.61 3.61
C TYR A 53 -32.41 3.90 3.99
N ALA A 54 -32.81 5.05 3.44
CA ALA A 54 -32.20 6.32 3.81
C ALA A 54 -32.50 6.72 5.24
N THR A 55 -33.74 6.52 5.71
CA THR A 55 -34.09 6.75 7.12
C THR A 55 -33.20 5.88 8.03
N MET A 56 -33.04 4.60 7.71
CA MET A 56 -32.14 3.69 8.44
C MET A 56 -30.68 4.17 8.43
N VAL A 57 -30.19 4.67 7.29
CA VAL A 57 -28.84 5.23 7.17
C VAL A 57 -28.72 6.50 7.99
N THR A 58 -29.67 7.44 7.91
CA THR A 58 -29.62 8.71 8.65
C THR A 58 -29.79 8.54 10.14
N GLU A 59 -30.61 7.58 10.61
CA GLU A 59 -30.85 7.34 12.04
C GLU A 59 -29.64 6.70 12.74
N LYS A 60 -28.82 5.95 12.00
CA LYS A 60 -27.64 5.25 12.55
C LYS A 60 -26.32 5.93 12.21
N CYS A 61 -26.32 6.92 11.32
CA CYS A 61 -25.15 7.68 10.94
C CYS A 61 -25.08 8.97 11.77
N PRO A 62 -23.88 9.42 12.21
CA PRO A 62 -23.76 10.71 12.88
C PRO A 62 -24.46 11.84 12.09
N ASP A 63 -25.15 12.76 12.77
CA ASP A 63 -25.97 13.82 12.17
C ASP A 63 -25.26 14.64 11.07
N SER A 64 -23.93 14.77 11.18
CA SER A 64 -23.07 15.44 10.20
C SER A 64 -22.97 14.70 8.86
N LEU A 65 -23.05 13.37 8.86
CA LEU A 65 -22.99 12.51 7.68
C LEU A 65 -24.38 12.14 7.17
N GLY A 66 -25.38 12.00 8.05
CA GLY A 66 -26.77 11.70 7.66
C GLY A 66 -27.37 12.78 6.73
N ASN A 67 -27.23 14.05 7.09
CA ASN A 67 -27.69 15.17 6.24
C ASN A 67 -26.99 15.18 4.87
N SER A 68 -25.70 14.84 4.86
CA SER A 68 -24.87 14.78 3.67
C SER A 68 -25.35 13.71 2.68
N LEU A 69 -25.59 12.49 3.16
CA LEU A 69 -26.09 11.38 2.38
C LEU A 69 -27.52 11.62 1.86
N TYR A 70 -28.36 12.27 2.66
CA TYR A 70 -29.71 12.69 2.26
C TYR A 70 -29.69 13.70 1.10
N TRP A 71 -28.83 14.72 1.15
CA TRP A 71 -28.71 15.71 0.08
C TRP A 71 -28.14 15.14 -1.22
N ILE A 72 -27.13 14.27 -1.15
CA ILE A 72 -26.58 13.57 -2.33
C ILE A 72 -27.67 12.77 -3.05
N ARG A 73 -28.52 12.06 -2.30
CA ARG A 73 -29.64 11.28 -2.84
C ARG A 73 -30.71 12.15 -3.49
N ASN A 74 -31.04 13.30 -2.90
CA ASN A 74 -32.10 14.18 -3.43
C ASN A 74 -31.66 15.01 -4.63
N TYR A 75 -30.36 15.31 -4.77
CA TYR A 75 -29.80 16.00 -5.94
C TYR A 75 -29.26 15.05 -7.02
N SER A 76 -29.15 13.74 -6.73
CA SER A 76 -29.03 12.72 -7.76
C SER A 76 -30.41 12.49 -8.40
N ASN A 77 -30.81 13.34 -9.34
CA ASN A 77 -31.78 12.92 -10.34
C ASN A 77 -31.22 11.63 -10.97
N TYR A 78 -32.07 10.61 -11.12
CA TYR A 78 -31.73 9.23 -11.55
C TYR A 78 -30.98 9.14 -12.90
N SER A 79 -30.72 10.25 -13.57
CA SER A 79 -29.85 10.37 -14.73
C SER A 79 -28.35 10.49 -14.40
N ASN A 80 -27.92 10.77 -13.16
CA ASN A 80 -26.50 10.89 -12.74
C ASN A 80 -26.17 10.07 -11.45
N PRO A 81 -26.05 8.73 -11.50
CA PRO A 81 -25.76 7.80 -10.38
C PRO A 81 -24.40 7.94 -9.65
N ASN A 82 -23.66 9.03 -9.79
CA ASN A 82 -22.37 9.22 -9.13
C ASN A 82 -22.50 9.59 -7.63
N HIS A 83 -22.87 8.63 -6.78
CA HIS A 83 -22.99 8.88 -5.34
C HIS A 83 -21.63 9.07 -4.64
N VAL A 84 -20.60 8.35 -5.10
CA VAL A 84 -19.26 8.35 -4.49
C VAL A 84 -18.53 9.67 -4.74
N GLY A 85 -18.51 10.14 -5.99
CA GLY A 85 -17.90 11.41 -6.37
C GLY A 85 -18.62 12.58 -5.68
N LYS A 86 -19.95 12.56 -5.62
CA LYS A 86 -20.73 13.58 -4.89
C LYS A 86 -20.47 13.58 -3.39
N LEU A 87 -20.42 12.41 -2.74
CA LEU A 87 -20.04 12.30 -1.32
C LEU A 87 -18.67 12.87 -1.05
N SER A 88 -17.72 12.56 -1.93
CA SER A 88 -16.35 13.03 -1.84
C SER A 88 -16.29 14.55 -2.00
N TYR A 89 -16.87 15.09 -3.07
CA TYR A 89 -16.84 16.50 -3.44
C TYR A 89 -17.56 17.40 -2.41
N TYR A 90 -18.78 17.04 -2.00
CA TYR A 90 -19.58 17.89 -1.14
C TYR A 90 -19.29 17.74 0.36
N HIS A 91 -18.64 16.66 0.79
CA HIS A 91 -18.51 16.35 2.23
C HIS A 91 -17.12 15.90 2.66
N LEU A 92 -16.55 14.85 2.06
CA LEU A 92 -15.26 14.33 2.52
C LEU A 92 -14.12 15.32 2.24
N TRP A 93 -14.06 15.91 1.05
CA TRP A 93 -13.02 16.86 0.68
C TRP A 93 -13.10 18.17 1.46
N PRO A 94 -14.30 18.79 1.68
CA PRO A 94 -14.41 19.94 2.57
C PRO A 94 -13.95 19.64 4.01
N LEU A 95 -14.26 18.45 4.55
CA LEU A 95 -13.79 18.03 5.87
C LEU A 95 -12.26 17.86 5.91
N PHE A 96 -11.69 17.26 4.87
CA PHE A 96 -10.24 17.12 4.72
C PHE A 96 -9.56 18.50 4.74
N PHE A 97 -9.98 19.44 3.89
CA PHE A 97 -9.36 20.77 3.83
C PHE A 97 -9.65 21.64 5.07
N ARG A 98 -10.73 21.38 5.82
CA ARG A 98 -10.92 22.01 7.14
C ARG A 98 -9.81 21.60 8.11
N LYS A 99 -9.36 20.34 8.07
CA LYS A 99 -8.30 19.81 8.94
C LYS A 99 -6.89 20.07 8.38
N PHE A 100 -6.75 20.03 7.06
CA PHE A 100 -5.51 20.19 6.31
C PHE A 100 -5.68 21.28 5.23
N PRO A 101 -5.71 22.56 5.62
CA PRO A 101 -6.05 23.66 4.71
C PRO A 101 -5.05 23.86 3.57
N LEU A 102 -3.80 23.45 3.75
CA LEU A 102 -2.78 23.44 2.68
C LEU A 102 -2.58 22.05 2.07
N GLY A 103 -3.44 21.08 2.41
CA GLY A 103 -3.37 19.73 1.88
C GLY A 103 -3.72 19.67 0.40
N GLU A 104 -3.49 18.51 -0.22
CA GLU A 104 -3.88 18.23 -1.59
C GLU A 104 -4.59 16.88 -1.69
N ILE A 105 -5.49 16.75 -2.67
CA ILE A 105 -6.09 15.48 -3.06
C ILE A 105 -5.76 15.24 -4.52
N TRP A 106 -5.05 14.16 -4.80
CA TRP A 106 -4.73 13.77 -6.18
C TRP A 106 -5.68 12.67 -6.63
N ILE A 107 -6.33 12.87 -7.77
CA ILE A 107 -7.11 11.83 -8.44
C ILE A 107 -6.21 11.19 -9.48
N ILE A 108 -6.00 9.88 -9.35
CA ILE A 108 -5.16 9.07 -10.23
C ILE A 108 -6.07 8.11 -10.99
N GLU A 109 -5.89 8.02 -12.32
CA GLU A 109 -6.68 7.15 -13.18
C GLU A 109 -5.84 5.95 -13.67
N SER A 110 -6.35 4.73 -13.48
CA SER A 110 -5.77 3.52 -14.05
C SER A 110 -5.91 3.46 -15.57
N PRO A 111 -4.92 2.94 -16.33
CA PRO A 111 -5.05 2.78 -17.77
C PRO A 111 -6.14 1.76 -18.13
N GLN A 112 -7.04 2.09 -19.06
CA GLN A 112 -7.99 1.11 -19.65
C GLN A 112 -7.33 -0.19 -20.13
N LYS A 113 -6.13 -0.09 -20.73
CA LYS A 113 -5.37 -1.27 -21.18
C LYS A 113 -5.01 -2.21 -20.03
N TRP A 114 -4.72 -1.66 -18.84
CA TRP A 114 -4.45 -2.45 -17.64
C TRP A 114 -5.71 -3.20 -17.22
N ALA A 115 -6.80 -2.47 -16.97
CA ALA A 115 -8.07 -3.05 -16.53
C ALA A 115 -8.58 -4.14 -17.48
N LYS A 116 -8.53 -3.88 -18.79
CA LYS A 116 -8.92 -4.84 -19.83
C LYS A 116 -8.03 -6.10 -19.79
N LYS A 117 -6.70 -5.93 -19.80
CA LYS A 117 -5.78 -7.05 -19.85
C LYS A 117 -5.85 -7.92 -18.58
N ILE A 118 -5.94 -7.31 -17.41
CA ILE A 118 -6.11 -8.06 -16.14
C ILE A 118 -7.44 -8.83 -16.13
N ARG A 119 -8.53 -8.24 -16.62
CA ARG A 119 -9.82 -8.93 -16.72
C ARG A 119 -9.78 -10.12 -17.69
N GLU A 120 -9.13 -9.97 -18.84
CA GLU A 120 -8.95 -11.04 -19.83
C GLU A 120 -8.14 -12.21 -19.24
N ASP A 121 -7.00 -11.89 -18.63
CA ASP A 121 -6.12 -12.86 -17.95
C ASP A 121 -6.85 -13.66 -16.87
N ARG A 122 -7.66 -12.99 -16.05
CA ARG A 122 -8.46 -13.65 -15.00
C ARG A 122 -9.46 -14.63 -15.55
N ARG A 123 -10.13 -14.27 -16.65
CA ARG A 123 -11.08 -15.17 -17.31
C ARG A 123 -10.35 -16.38 -17.92
N GLU A 124 -9.17 -16.16 -18.50
CA GLU A 124 -8.33 -17.25 -19.00
C GLU A 124 -7.96 -18.25 -17.88
N LEU A 125 -7.48 -17.73 -16.74
CA LEU A 125 -7.17 -18.55 -15.57
C LEU A 125 -8.42 -19.23 -15.00
N GLY A 126 -9.58 -18.57 -15.03
CA GLY A 126 -10.85 -19.09 -14.51
C GLY A 126 -11.38 -20.28 -15.29
N ILE A 127 -11.26 -20.22 -16.61
CA ILE A 127 -11.54 -21.35 -17.48
C ILE A 127 -10.50 -22.45 -17.28
N LYS A 128 -9.21 -22.12 -17.19
CA LYS A 128 -8.12 -23.09 -17.08
C LYS A 128 -8.15 -23.89 -15.76
N TYR A 129 -8.51 -23.24 -14.66
CA TYR A 129 -8.53 -23.82 -13.31
C TYR A 129 -9.95 -24.07 -12.77
N ASP A 130 -10.96 -23.98 -13.63
CA ASP A 130 -12.37 -24.31 -13.35
C ASP A 130 -13.05 -23.50 -12.23
N TYR A 131 -12.47 -22.39 -11.75
CA TYR A 131 -13.13 -21.57 -10.72
C TYR A 131 -14.32 -20.76 -11.25
N ASP A 132 -14.36 -20.47 -12.56
CA ASP A 132 -15.51 -19.81 -13.20
C ASP A 132 -16.78 -20.67 -13.16
N LYS A 133 -16.64 -22.00 -13.02
CA LYS A 133 -17.80 -22.91 -12.85
C LYS A 133 -18.47 -22.75 -11.49
N ILE A 134 -17.70 -22.32 -10.48
CA ILE A 134 -18.16 -22.16 -9.10
C ILE A 134 -18.73 -20.77 -8.89
N ASN A 135 -18.02 -19.75 -9.37
CA ASN A 135 -18.48 -18.37 -9.34
C ASN A 135 -18.02 -17.65 -10.62
N PRO A 136 -18.89 -17.55 -11.64
CA PRO A 136 -18.55 -16.89 -12.90
C PRO A 136 -18.20 -15.41 -12.76
N ASN A 137 -18.62 -14.80 -11.63
CA ASN A 137 -18.49 -13.37 -11.35
C ASN A 137 -17.54 -13.06 -10.19
N GLY A 138 -16.99 -14.07 -9.51
CA GLY A 138 -16.14 -13.86 -8.34
C GLY A 138 -14.87 -14.67 -8.43
N PHE A 139 -13.76 -14.00 -8.16
CA PHE A 139 -12.43 -14.55 -8.33
C PHE A 139 -11.86 -15.08 -7.00
N PRO A 140 -11.04 -16.15 -7.01
CA PRO A 140 -10.38 -16.64 -5.81
C PRO A 140 -9.47 -15.57 -5.20
N GLN A 141 -9.55 -15.34 -3.89
CA GLN A 141 -8.69 -14.36 -3.17
C GLN A 141 -8.99 -12.88 -3.46
N GLU A 142 -10.13 -12.51 -4.05
CA GLU A 142 -10.52 -11.08 -4.22
C GLU A 142 -10.40 -10.28 -2.92
N MET A 143 -10.95 -10.85 -1.84
CA MET A 143 -11.01 -10.19 -0.53
C MET A 143 -9.64 -10.04 0.16
N THR A 144 -8.58 -10.68 -0.37
CA THR A 144 -7.24 -10.57 0.24
C THR A 144 -6.45 -9.39 -0.32
N GLY A 145 -6.94 -8.75 -1.39
CA GLY A 145 -6.23 -7.64 -2.02
C GLY A 145 -4.92 -8.04 -2.70
N LEU A 146 -4.69 -9.33 -2.92
CA LEU A 146 -3.42 -9.84 -3.44
C LEU A 146 -3.39 -9.98 -4.95
N GLN A 147 -4.54 -9.93 -5.60
CA GLN A 147 -4.65 -10.19 -7.03
C GLN A 147 -4.07 -9.05 -7.88
N SER A 148 -3.89 -9.33 -9.17
CA SER A 148 -3.26 -8.39 -10.09
C SER A 148 -3.93 -7.03 -10.26
N ASP A 149 -5.25 -6.93 -10.16
CA ASP A 149 -6.01 -5.67 -10.25
C ASP A 149 -5.70 -4.69 -9.13
N ILE A 150 -5.41 -5.19 -7.91
CA ILE A 150 -5.12 -4.39 -6.73
C ILE A 150 -3.67 -3.87 -6.71
N PHE A 151 -2.81 -4.32 -7.63
CA PHE A 151 -1.41 -3.87 -7.66
C PHE A 151 -1.20 -2.35 -7.62
N PRO A 152 -1.89 -1.53 -8.44
CA PRO A 152 -1.70 -0.08 -8.38
C PRO A 152 -2.09 0.50 -7.01
N GLN A 153 -3.14 -0.04 -6.38
CA GLN A 153 -3.57 0.38 -5.04
C GLN A 153 -2.52 0.02 -3.99
N ASN A 154 -2.09 -1.25 -3.95
CA ASN A 154 -1.09 -1.69 -2.98
C ASN A 154 0.23 -0.95 -3.16
N ALA A 155 0.67 -0.78 -4.40
CA ALA A 155 1.89 -0.05 -4.69
C ALA A 155 1.82 1.40 -4.20
N LEU A 156 0.70 2.09 -4.38
CA LEU A 156 0.54 3.46 -3.86
C LEU A 156 0.60 3.54 -2.32
N TYR A 157 0.24 2.47 -1.59
CA TYR A 157 0.42 2.46 -0.14
C TYR A 157 1.89 2.60 0.28
N ILE A 158 2.87 2.33 -0.58
CA ILE A 158 4.30 2.55 -0.29
C ILE A 158 4.59 4.01 0.09
N LEU A 159 3.87 4.95 -0.52
CA LEU A 159 3.94 6.37 -0.15
C LEU A 159 3.50 6.60 1.30
N SER A 160 2.61 5.75 1.79
CA SER A 160 1.94 5.79 3.10
C SER A 160 2.64 5.01 4.22
N TYR A 161 3.83 4.44 4.00
CA TYR A 161 4.62 3.85 5.10
C TYR A 161 6.13 3.97 4.92
N GLY A 162 6.62 4.23 3.71
CA GLY A 162 8.05 4.35 3.47
C GLY A 162 8.70 5.63 4.00
N ILE A 163 7.89 6.62 4.36
CA ILE A 163 8.31 7.97 4.78
C ILE A 163 7.32 8.55 5.79
N TYR A 164 6.03 8.27 5.58
CA TYR A 164 4.93 8.74 6.42
C TYR A 164 3.99 7.60 6.68
N PRO A 165 3.73 7.17 7.93
CA PRO A 165 2.41 6.62 8.17
C PRO A 165 1.41 7.75 7.84
N LEU A 166 0.27 7.45 7.21
CA LEU A 166 -0.94 8.30 7.16
C LEU A 166 -1.23 9.14 5.88
N ILE A 167 -0.58 8.88 4.73
CA ILE A 167 -1.19 9.22 3.43
C ILE A 167 -2.27 8.18 3.13
N SER A 168 -3.51 8.58 2.88
CA SER A 168 -4.57 7.62 2.53
C SER A 168 -4.71 7.50 1.02
N CYS A 169 -4.67 6.28 0.51
CA CYS A 169 -5.01 5.96 -0.88
C CYS A 169 -6.37 5.26 -0.87
N THR A 170 -7.45 5.97 -1.20
CA THR A 170 -8.78 5.36 -1.31
C THR A 170 -9.06 5.01 -2.76
N PHE A 171 -9.43 3.76 -3.02
CA PHE A 171 -9.68 3.24 -4.34
C PHE A 171 -11.18 3.12 -4.60
N PHE A 172 -11.60 3.48 -5.81
CA PHE A 172 -12.97 3.35 -6.25
C PHE A 172 -13.05 2.65 -7.61
N LEU A 173 -13.66 1.48 -7.59
CA LEU A 173 -14.05 0.72 -8.78
C LEU A 173 -15.23 1.44 -9.43
N THR A 174 -15.01 2.07 -10.58
CA THR A 174 -16.04 2.87 -11.26
C THR A 174 -16.93 2.02 -12.18
N GLY A 175 -16.55 0.77 -12.47
CA GLY A 175 -17.22 -0.09 -13.44
C GLY A 175 -17.07 0.35 -14.91
N ILE A 176 -16.60 1.58 -15.16
CA ILE A 176 -16.50 2.22 -16.48
C ILE A 176 -15.04 2.20 -16.94
N ILE A 177 -14.48 0.99 -17.06
CA ILE A 177 -13.19 0.70 -17.74
C ILE A 177 -11.94 1.40 -17.14
N ASN A 178 -12.08 2.29 -16.15
CA ASN A 178 -11.00 3.03 -15.49
C ASN A 178 -11.25 3.15 -13.99
N ASP A 179 -10.38 2.55 -13.19
CA ASP A 179 -10.45 2.74 -11.75
C ASP A 179 -9.80 4.05 -11.32
N LEU A 180 -10.39 4.69 -10.32
CA LEU A 180 -9.89 5.94 -9.75
C LEU A 180 -9.31 5.67 -8.37
N THR A 181 -8.12 6.24 -8.12
CA THR A 181 -7.53 6.31 -6.78
C THR A 181 -7.49 7.76 -6.33
N PHE A 182 -8.01 8.03 -5.14
CA PHE A 182 -7.87 9.31 -4.46
C PHE A 182 -6.73 9.20 -3.45
N LEU A 183 -5.69 9.99 -3.66
CA LEU A 183 -4.53 10.11 -2.78
C LEU A 183 -4.70 11.39 -1.93
N TYR A 184 -4.91 11.22 -0.63
CA TYR A 184 -5.11 12.32 0.32
C TYR A 184 -3.77 12.69 0.96
N ILE A 185 -3.28 13.89 0.66
CA ILE A 185 -1.95 14.37 1.04
C ILE A 185 -2.09 15.51 2.06
N PRO A 186 -1.97 15.23 3.38
CA PRO A 186 -2.12 16.27 4.38
C PRO A 186 -0.93 17.24 4.38
N ASP A 187 -1.12 18.46 4.88
CA ASP A 187 -0.08 19.49 4.99
C ASP A 187 0.78 19.38 6.26
N ARG A 188 0.46 18.41 7.13
CA ARG A 188 1.12 18.15 8.40
C ARG A 188 0.88 16.71 8.83
N SER A 189 1.80 16.14 9.58
CA SER A 189 1.59 14.84 10.23
C SER A 189 0.42 14.91 11.24
N PHE A 190 -0.25 13.77 11.44
CA PHE A 190 -1.16 13.66 12.58
C PHE A 190 -0.31 13.61 13.85
N LYS A 191 -0.61 14.48 14.82
CA LYS A 191 -0.03 14.33 16.15
C LYS A 191 -0.66 13.09 16.80
N HIS A 192 0.17 12.10 17.15
CA HIS A 192 -0.23 10.83 17.80
C HIS A 192 -1.17 11.03 19.00
N SER A 193 -1.11 12.19 19.66
CA SER A 193 -1.93 12.57 20.81
C SER A 193 -3.42 12.85 20.52
N GLN A 194 -3.93 12.51 19.33
CA GLN A 194 -5.36 12.60 18.99
C GLN A 194 -6.04 11.24 18.80
N MET A 195 -5.33 10.12 19.00
CA MET A 195 -6.00 8.87 19.37
C MET A 195 -6.39 8.98 20.84
N THR A 196 -7.53 9.61 21.12
CA THR A 196 -8.15 9.73 22.46
C THR A 196 -8.65 8.38 23.02
N GLU A 197 -8.06 7.27 22.59
CA GLU A 197 -8.42 5.91 22.99
C GLU A 197 -7.50 5.39 24.10
N ALA A 198 -6.95 6.28 24.95
CA ALA A 198 -6.12 5.92 26.10
C ALA A 198 -6.85 5.04 27.16
N ASP A 199 -8.12 4.71 26.97
CA ASP A 199 -8.97 3.94 27.90
C ASP A 199 -9.77 2.81 27.23
N THR A 200 -9.35 2.31 26.05
CA THR A 200 -9.98 1.11 25.48
C THR A 200 -9.50 -0.16 26.20
N LEU A 201 -10.34 -1.21 26.21
CA LEU A 201 -9.95 -2.54 26.69
C LEU A 201 -8.71 -3.06 25.96
N TYR A 202 -8.51 -2.68 24.70
CA TYR A 202 -7.31 -2.97 23.92
C TYR A 202 -6.06 -2.30 24.50
N THR A 203 -6.09 -1.00 24.81
CA THR A 203 -5.00 -0.31 25.54
C THR A 203 -4.79 -0.82 26.96
N LYS A 204 -5.83 -1.32 27.64
CA LYS A 204 -5.69 -1.93 28.98
C LYS A 204 -5.05 -3.31 28.93
N ILE A 205 -5.45 -4.15 27.97
CA ILE A 205 -4.81 -5.44 27.70
C ILE A 205 -3.37 -5.22 27.23
N MET A 206 -3.14 -4.27 26.32
CA MET A 206 -1.80 -3.86 25.90
C MET A 206 -1.02 -3.18 27.03
N GLY A 207 -1.68 -2.53 27.98
CA GLY A 207 -1.14 -1.94 29.21
C GLY A 207 -0.64 -2.99 30.21
N ASP A 208 -1.43 -4.04 30.40
CA ASP A 208 -1.09 -5.20 31.25
C ASP A 208 0.02 -6.05 30.60
N PHE A 209 0.05 -6.14 29.26
CA PHE A 209 1.21 -6.67 28.53
C PHE A 209 2.40 -5.69 28.54
N HIS A 210 2.16 -4.38 28.49
CA HIS A 210 3.18 -3.35 28.56
C HIS A 210 4.00 -3.52 29.82
N HIS A 211 3.41 -3.76 31.00
CA HIS A 211 4.18 -3.98 32.23
C HIS A 211 5.02 -5.29 32.27
N LEU A 212 4.73 -6.26 31.39
CA LEU A 212 5.55 -7.46 31.19
C LEU A 212 6.65 -7.27 30.13
N PHE A 213 6.48 -6.28 29.25
CA PHE A 213 7.39 -5.94 28.15
C PHE A 213 7.92 -4.49 28.25
N ASP A 214 7.82 -3.87 29.43
CA ASP A 214 8.16 -2.47 29.71
C ASP A 214 9.67 -2.36 29.77
N ASP A 215 10.26 -2.39 28.60
CA ASP A 215 11.58 -1.87 28.40
C ASP A 215 11.39 -0.46 27.82
N GLN A 216 12.17 0.49 28.32
CA GLN A 216 12.03 1.94 28.13
C GLN A 216 12.37 2.39 26.67
N TRP A 217 11.90 1.62 25.68
CA TRP A 217 12.33 1.58 24.28
C TRP A 217 11.81 2.71 23.41
N THR A 218 10.70 3.35 23.76
CA THR A 218 10.08 4.35 22.88
C THR A 218 10.68 5.75 23.03
N PHE A 219 11.41 6.07 24.11
CA PHE A 219 11.81 7.45 24.35
C PHE A 219 13.21 7.70 24.94
N ASP A 220 13.94 6.76 25.56
CA ASP A 220 15.25 7.11 26.15
C ASP A 220 16.28 5.98 26.42
N GLY A 221 16.04 4.72 26.08
CA GLY A 221 16.95 3.62 26.46
C GLY A 221 17.89 3.19 25.33
N SER A 222 19.21 3.37 25.51
CA SER A 222 20.43 2.66 25.01
C SER A 222 20.46 1.71 23.79
N ARG A 223 19.36 1.45 23.06
CA ARG A 223 19.19 0.48 21.96
C ARG A 223 18.87 1.14 20.61
N GLY A 224 18.95 2.47 20.56
CA GLY A 224 18.69 3.29 19.39
C GLY A 224 17.18 3.50 19.13
N PRO A 225 16.68 4.75 19.06
CA PRO A 225 15.37 4.99 18.47
C PRO A 225 15.39 4.56 16.99
N LYS A 226 14.28 4.03 16.44
CA LYS A 226 14.10 3.97 14.97
C LYS A 226 14.51 5.34 14.43
N SER A 227 15.42 5.37 13.47
CA SER A 227 15.97 6.61 12.89
C SER A 227 14.90 7.71 12.76
N SER A 228 15.01 8.78 13.56
CA SER A 228 13.96 9.79 13.67
C SER A 228 13.71 10.47 12.32
N ILE A 229 12.44 10.54 11.90
CA ILE A 229 12.07 11.21 10.65
C ILE A 229 12.31 12.73 10.82
N ASN A 230 13.10 13.32 9.92
CA ASN A 230 13.39 14.75 9.90
C ASN A 230 12.07 15.56 9.76
N GLU A 231 11.89 16.65 10.51
CA GLU A 231 10.69 17.50 10.45
C GLU A 231 10.36 18.03 9.05
N VAL A 232 11.34 18.23 8.18
CA VAL A 232 11.14 18.61 6.78
C VAL A 232 10.51 17.47 5.97
N ILE A 233 10.79 16.24 6.37
CA ILE A 233 10.24 14.97 5.88
C ILE A 233 8.97 14.60 6.66
N LEU A 234 8.43 15.48 7.52
CA LEU A 234 7.12 15.34 8.18
C LEU A 234 6.03 16.26 7.59
N ASN A 235 6.32 17.02 6.55
CA ASN A 235 5.32 17.70 5.71
C ASN A 235 5.18 17.07 4.30
N PRO A 236 4.10 16.29 4.03
CA PRO A 236 3.91 15.60 2.74
C PRO A 236 3.84 16.52 1.52
N ILE A 237 3.38 17.76 1.69
CA ILE A 237 3.34 18.77 0.62
C ILE A 237 4.75 19.17 0.17
N LYS A 238 5.79 18.95 0.99
CA LYS A 238 7.19 19.13 0.56
C LYS A 238 7.74 17.94 -0.23
N GLN A 239 6.95 16.85 -0.38
CA GLN A 239 7.37 15.61 -1.03
C GLN A 239 6.58 15.32 -2.32
N LEU A 240 5.83 16.28 -2.86
CA LEU A 240 4.99 16.08 -4.04
C LEU A 240 5.78 15.59 -5.26
N ASP A 241 6.99 16.09 -5.50
CA ASP A 241 7.81 15.62 -6.63
C ASP A 241 8.21 14.15 -6.49
N TYR A 242 8.43 13.69 -5.25
CA TYR A 242 8.66 12.27 -4.97
C TYR A 242 7.41 11.44 -5.22
N PHE A 243 6.22 11.90 -4.81
CA PHE A 243 4.96 11.20 -5.09
C PHE A 243 4.68 11.11 -6.59
N GLN A 244 4.92 12.20 -7.33
CA GLN A 244 4.79 12.21 -8.79
C GLN A 244 5.76 11.22 -9.44
N TRP A 245 7.05 11.27 -9.06
CA TRP A 245 8.05 10.33 -9.53
C TRP A 245 7.64 8.89 -9.27
N PHE A 246 7.12 8.60 -8.08
CA PHE A 246 6.72 7.24 -7.71
C PHE A 246 5.52 6.76 -8.53
N ILE A 247 4.51 7.60 -8.75
CA ILE A 247 3.37 7.30 -9.64
C ILE A 247 3.86 6.97 -11.05
N ASP A 248 4.82 7.74 -11.58
CA ASP A 248 5.40 7.49 -12.90
C ASP A 248 6.19 6.16 -12.95
N ILE A 249 6.85 5.80 -11.84
CA ILE A 249 7.50 4.49 -11.71
C ILE A 249 6.45 3.38 -11.72
N ILE A 250 5.37 3.50 -10.96
CA ILE A 250 4.28 2.51 -10.96
C ILE A 250 3.66 2.36 -12.35
N ASP A 251 3.43 3.44 -13.10
CA ASP A 251 2.98 3.35 -14.50
C ASP A 251 3.92 2.50 -15.37
N ARG A 252 5.24 2.67 -15.21
CA ARG A 252 6.23 1.84 -15.93
C ARG A 252 6.16 0.38 -15.49
N ARG A 253 6.01 0.10 -14.20
CA ARG A 253 5.87 -1.28 -13.69
C ARG A 253 4.60 -1.93 -14.22
N MET A 254 3.49 -1.21 -14.25
CA MET A 254 2.24 -1.68 -14.86
C MET A 254 2.44 -2.04 -16.34
N LYS A 255 3.18 -1.21 -17.11
CA LYS A 255 3.53 -1.50 -18.51
C LYS A 255 4.41 -2.74 -18.66
N ASP A 256 5.40 -2.92 -17.79
CA ASP A 256 6.24 -4.11 -17.81
C ASP A 256 5.43 -5.37 -17.46
N ILE A 257 4.57 -5.31 -16.44
CA ILE A 257 3.69 -6.42 -16.04
C ILE A 257 2.76 -6.86 -17.18
N ILE A 258 2.07 -5.93 -17.86
CA ILE A 258 1.18 -6.29 -18.98
C ILE A 258 1.93 -6.88 -20.19
N SER A 259 3.25 -6.65 -20.28
CA SER A 259 4.08 -7.20 -21.36
C SER A 259 4.46 -8.66 -21.15
N ILE A 260 4.28 -9.21 -19.93
CA ILE A 260 4.53 -10.61 -19.62
C ILE A 260 3.46 -11.47 -20.29
N GLU A 261 3.81 -12.22 -21.33
CA GLU A 261 2.85 -13.01 -22.11
C GLU A 261 2.19 -14.13 -21.29
N ASP A 262 2.94 -14.83 -20.44
CA ASP A 262 2.41 -15.88 -19.57
C ASP A 262 1.52 -15.29 -18.46
N THR A 263 0.22 -15.47 -18.62
CA THR A 263 -0.84 -15.04 -17.70
C THR A 263 -0.63 -15.55 -16.26
N LEU A 264 -0.23 -16.81 -16.09
CA LEU A 264 -0.03 -17.39 -14.75
C LEU A 264 1.21 -16.81 -14.08
N LEU A 265 2.29 -16.66 -14.85
CA LEU A 265 3.53 -16.04 -14.36
C LEU A 265 3.29 -14.59 -13.93
N ARG A 266 2.51 -13.85 -14.72
CA ARG A 266 2.11 -12.48 -14.40
C ARG A 266 1.34 -12.42 -13.08
N GLU A 267 0.32 -13.26 -12.90
CA GLU A 267 -0.46 -13.31 -11.66
C GLU A 267 0.44 -13.66 -10.45
N LYS A 268 1.31 -14.66 -10.59
CA LYS A 268 2.28 -15.05 -9.53
C LYS A 268 3.22 -13.92 -9.14
N LEU A 269 3.77 -13.21 -10.13
CA LEU A 269 4.65 -12.07 -9.89
C LEU A 269 3.90 -11.00 -9.09
N VAL A 270 2.72 -10.61 -9.55
CA VAL A 270 1.96 -9.52 -8.93
C VAL A 270 1.45 -9.91 -7.54
N MET A 271 0.95 -11.13 -7.35
CA MET A 271 0.58 -11.63 -6.02
C MET A 271 1.76 -11.61 -5.05
N THR A 272 2.94 -12.00 -5.51
CA THR A 272 4.16 -11.96 -4.67
C THR A 272 4.53 -10.52 -4.32
N VAL A 273 4.44 -9.59 -5.27
CA VAL A 273 4.71 -8.16 -5.03
C VAL A 273 3.71 -7.58 -4.04
N ASN A 274 2.41 -7.83 -4.20
CA ASN A 274 1.37 -7.36 -3.28
C ASN A 274 1.59 -7.86 -1.85
N ARG A 275 1.97 -9.14 -1.69
CA ARG A 275 2.34 -9.69 -0.38
C ARG A 275 3.61 -9.04 0.17
N THR A 276 4.60 -8.77 -0.69
CA THR A 276 5.84 -8.10 -0.30
C THR A 276 5.55 -6.70 0.25
N ILE A 277 4.65 -5.96 -0.41
CA ILE A 277 4.18 -4.66 0.07
C ILE A 277 3.51 -4.78 1.44
N ALA A 278 2.58 -5.73 1.60
CA ALA A 278 1.89 -5.95 2.87
C ALA A 278 2.85 -6.28 4.02
N ASP A 279 3.83 -7.14 3.77
CA ASP A 279 4.85 -7.48 4.77
C ASP A 279 5.76 -6.29 5.09
N ALA A 280 6.12 -5.47 4.10
CA ALA A 280 6.88 -4.25 4.33
C ALA A 280 6.11 -3.26 5.23
N ILE A 281 4.80 -3.08 4.97
CA ILE A 281 3.91 -2.27 5.82
C ILE A 281 3.99 -2.78 7.25
N MET A 282 3.67 -4.06 7.44
CA MET A 282 3.61 -4.66 8.77
C MET A 282 4.98 -4.66 9.47
N SER A 283 6.08 -4.77 8.74
CA SER A 283 7.42 -4.65 9.32
C SER A 283 7.68 -3.24 9.84
N VAL A 284 7.32 -2.20 9.08
CA VAL A 284 7.59 -0.81 9.47
C VAL A 284 6.64 -0.32 10.57
N THR A 285 5.35 -0.61 10.46
CA THR A 285 4.31 -0.01 11.31
C THR A 285 4.05 -0.75 12.61
N ASN A 286 4.50 -2.00 12.74
CA ASN A 286 4.24 -2.76 13.97
C ASN A 286 5.13 -2.27 15.12
N GLU A 287 4.50 -2.08 16.27
CA GLU A 287 5.14 -1.64 17.51
C GLU A 287 5.82 -2.81 18.25
N LEU A 288 5.43 -4.05 17.96
CA LEU A 288 6.03 -5.25 18.54
C LEU A 288 7.27 -5.66 17.72
N PRO A 289 8.50 -5.60 18.29
CA PRO A 289 9.75 -5.89 17.57
C PRO A 289 9.77 -7.29 16.95
N TYR A 290 9.32 -8.29 17.71
CA TYR A 290 9.25 -9.68 17.24
C TYR A 290 8.37 -9.83 16.00
N ILE A 291 7.22 -9.17 15.96
CA ILE A 291 6.31 -9.24 14.82
C ILE A 291 6.90 -8.50 13.62
N SER A 292 7.53 -7.33 13.85
CA SER A 292 8.25 -6.59 12.82
C SER A 292 9.33 -7.44 12.14
N LEU A 293 10.10 -8.21 12.92
CA LEU A 293 11.13 -9.12 12.43
C LEU A 293 10.58 -10.31 11.64
N VAL A 294 9.47 -10.90 12.08
CA VAL A 294 8.78 -11.96 11.32
C VAL A 294 8.35 -11.45 9.95
N PHE A 295 7.77 -10.26 9.88
CA PHE A 295 7.38 -9.65 8.62
C PHE A 295 8.59 -9.22 7.77
N PHE A 296 9.68 -8.77 8.38
CA PHE A 296 10.93 -8.48 7.69
C PHE A 296 11.49 -9.71 6.96
N PHE A 297 11.61 -10.85 7.65
CA PHE A 297 12.10 -12.07 7.00
C PHE A 297 11.14 -12.59 5.94
N SER A 298 9.84 -12.54 6.23
CA SER A 298 8.78 -12.87 5.28
C SER A 298 8.82 -11.99 4.02
N PHE A 299 9.17 -10.71 4.17
CA PHE A 299 9.42 -9.77 3.08
C PHE A 299 10.65 -10.18 2.26
N LEU A 300 11.78 -10.48 2.92
CA LEU A 300 13.02 -10.88 2.23
C LEU A 300 12.83 -12.13 1.38
N ASP A 301 12.11 -13.14 1.88
CA ASP A 301 11.81 -14.36 1.13
C ASP A 301 11.03 -14.07 -0.16
N LYS A 302 10.05 -13.17 -0.09
CA LYS A 302 9.23 -12.79 -1.25
C LYS A 302 9.99 -11.92 -2.22
N LEU A 303 10.80 -10.99 -1.72
CA LEU A 303 11.64 -10.13 -2.54
C LEU A 303 12.71 -10.96 -3.28
N ALA A 304 13.31 -11.95 -2.62
CA ALA A 304 14.22 -12.90 -3.24
C ALA A 304 13.54 -13.70 -4.36
N ASN A 305 12.31 -14.15 -4.14
CA ASN A 305 11.48 -14.80 -5.15
C ASN A 305 11.20 -13.88 -6.35
N ILE A 306 10.88 -12.60 -6.10
CA ILE A 306 10.68 -11.63 -7.19
C ILE A 306 11.97 -11.41 -7.97
N MET A 307 13.12 -11.25 -7.31
CA MET A 307 14.42 -11.11 -8.00
C MET A 307 14.73 -12.31 -8.88
N TYR A 308 14.42 -13.52 -8.43
CA TYR A 308 14.56 -14.73 -9.23
C TYR A 308 13.58 -14.76 -10.42
N LEU A 309 12.29 -14.48 -10.20
CA LEU A 309 11.27 -14.45 -11.25
C LEU A 309 11.58 -13.41 -12.35
N LEU A 310 12.14 -12.27 -11.96
CA LEU A 310 12.58 -11.20 -12.87
C LEU A 310 13.96 -11.45 -13.48
N LYS A 311 14.58 -12.61 -13.24
CA LYS A 311 15.92 -12.98 -13.73
C LYS A 311 17.01 -11.98 -13.34
N ILE A 312 16.82 -11.26 -12.23
CA ILE A 312 17.83 -10.38 -11.63
C ILE A 312 18.93 -11.23 -10.99
N GLU A 313 18.54 -12.37 -10.42
CA GLU A 313 19.45 -13.33 -9.81
C GLU A 313 19.18 -14.76 -10.30
N THR A 314 20.21 -15.60 -10.22
CA THR A 314 20.19 -16.97 -10.76
C THR A 314 19.50 -17.98 -9.84
N SER A 315 19.33 -17.66 -8.56
CA SER A 315 18.61 -18.49 -7.60
C SER A 315 18.01 -17.66 -6.47
N GLU A 316 16.91 -18.15 -5.87
CA GLU A 316 16.31 -17.54 -4.68
C GLU A 316 17.32 -17.47 -3.53
N HIS A 317 18.18 -18.48 -3.37
CA HIS A 317 19.20 -18.49 -2.32
C HIS A 317 20.18 -17.31 -2.46
N ASN A 318 20.72 -17.09 -3.67
CA ASN A 318 21.63 -16.00 -3.94
C ASN A 318 20.94 -14.63 -3.81
N ALA A 319 19.70 -14.52 -4.30
CA ALA A 319 18.90 -13.31 -4.16
C ALA A 319 18.70 -12.94 -2.69
N TRP A 320 18.34 -13.91 -1.85
CA TRP A 320 18.15 -13.68 -0.42
C TRP A 320 19.43 -13.18 0.26
N ILE A 321 20.56 -13.84 0.01
CA ILE A 321 21.87 -13.45 0.57
C ILE A 321 22.26 -12.04 0.12
N LYS A 322 21.99 -11.71 -1.14
CA LYS A 322 22.27 -10.39 -1.71
C LYS A 322 21.48 -9.28 -1.04
N LEU A 323 20.20 -9.49 -0.70
CA LEU A 323 19.32 -8.46 -0.12
C LEU A 323 19.81 -7.88 1.22
N VAL A 324 20.59 -8.65 1.98
CA VAL A 324 21.15 -8.24 3.28
C VAL A 324 22.67 -8.11 3.25
N ASN A 325 23.27 -8.15 2.06
CA ASN A 325 24.70 -7.96 1.87
C ASN A 325 25.05 -6.46 1.84
N LYS A 326 26.04 -6.08 2.64
CA LYS A 326 26.48 -4.67 2.79
C LYS A 326 26.94 -4.04 1.48
N ASP A 327 27.71 -4.77 0.68
CA ASP A 327 28.21 -4.27 -0.61
C ASP A 327 27.06 -4.02 -1.58
N PHE A 328 26.06 -4.89 -1.61
CA PHE A 328 24.86 -4.68 -2.42
C PHE A 328 24.05 -3.47 -1.95
N LEU A 329 23.81 -3.35 -0.65
CA LEU A 329 23.12 -2.20 -0.06
C LEU A 329 23.85 -0.89 -0.40
N TYR A 330 25.19 -0.86 -0.31
CA TYR A 330 26.00 0.32 -0.63
C TYR A 330 26.06 0.64 -2.12
N SER A 331 26.35 -0.36 -2.95
CA SER A 331 26.73 -0.13 -4.35
C SER A 331 25.53 -0.05 -5.30
N GLU A 332 24.47 -0.79 -5.00
CA GLU A 332 23.28 -0.88 -5.85
C GLU A 332 22.11 -0.11 -5.25
N VAL A 333 21.75 -0.38 -3.99
CA VAL A 333 20.54 0.21 -3.37
C VAL A 333 20.73 1.71 -3.14
N LEU A 334 21.77 2.11 -2.37
CA LEU A 334 22.06 3.52 -2.11
C LEU A 334 22.21 4.35 -3.39
N LYS A 335 22.92 3.81 -4.38
CA LYS A 335 23.15 4.51 -5.66
C LYS A 335 21.86 4.80 -6.42
N ASN A 336 20.88 3.90 -6.37
CA ASN A 336 19.59 4.10 -7.03
C ASN A 336 18.69 5.05 -6.24
N ILE A 337 18.66 4.96 -4.90
CA ILE A 337 17.82 5.84 -4.06
C ILE A 337 18.39 7.26 -3.90
N HIS A 338 19.68 7.48 -4.15
CA HIS A 338 20.29 8.81 -4.09
C HIS A 338 19.71 9.78 -5.14
N ASN A 339 19.11 9.25 -6.22
CA ASN A 339 18.50 10.06 -7.27
C ASN A 339 17.01 10.34 -7.04
N LEU A 340 16.48 10.01 -5.86
CA LEU A 340 15.08 10.28 -5.54
C LEU A 340 14.83 11.77 -5.36
N PRO A 341 13.68 12.30 -5.84
CA PRO A 341 13.34 13.71 -5.64
C PRO A 341 13.22 14.09 -4.15
N ASN A 342 13.50 15.37 -3.86
CA ASN A 342 13.36 15.97 -2.54
C ASN A 342 14.21 15.29 -1.44
N LYS A 343 13.91 15.58 -0.18
CA LYS A 343 14.67 15.07 0.98
C LYS A 343 14.36 13.61 1.32
N THR A 344 13.43 12.98 0.61
CA THR A 344 13.13 11.55 0.73
C THR A 344 14.38 10.69 0.57
N GLY A 345 15.23 11.01 -0.43
CA GLY A 345 16.48 10.29 -0.67
C GLY A 345 17.40 10.31 0.54
N GLU A 346 17.55 11.47 1.20
CA GLU A 346 18.39 11.62 2.41
C GLU A 346 17.92 10.69 3.55
N HIS A 347 16.61 10.58 3.77
CA HIS A 347 16.08 9.69 4.81
C HIS A 347 16.30 8.20 4.50
N LEU A 348 16.07 7.79 3.26
CA LEU A 348 16.27 6.40 2.85
C LEU A 348 17.76 6.01 2.86
N ILE A 349 18.64 6.96 2.53
CA ILE A 349 20.09 6.79 2.69
C ILE A 349 20.42 6.54 4.16
N ASN A 350 19.92 7.38 5.07
CA ASN A 350 20.17 7.20 6.51
C ASN A 350 19.70 5.82 7.01
N ILE A 351 18.51 5.35 6.61
CA ILE A 351 18.01 4.01 6.96
C ILE A 351 19.00 2.93 6.53
N VAL A 352 19.46 2.97 5.27
CA VAL A 352 20.37 1.94 4.76
C VAL A 352 21.75 2.04 5.43
N THR A 353 22.26 3.25 5.66
CA THR A 353 23.54 3.45 6.35
C THR A 353 23.47 2.92 7.78
N SER A 354 22.44 3.27 8.56
CA SER A 354 22.26 2.77 9.93
C SER A 354 22.13 1.25 9.96
N ALA A 355 21.35 0.65 9.05
CA ALA A 355 21.26 -0.80 8.98
C ALA A 355 22.61 -1.48 8.66
N ILE A 356 23.44 -0.89 7.80
CA ILE A 356 24.79 -1.41 7.52
C ILE A 356 25.68 -1.31 8.75
N GLU A 357 25.69 -0.17 9.44
CA GLU A 357 26.45 0.05 10.67
C GLU A 357 26.05 -0.96 11.76
N GLU A 358 24.75 -1.23 11.93
CA GLU A 358 24.25 -2.24 12.87
C GLU A 358 24.67 -3.66 12.48
N LEU A 359 24.60 -4.01 11.19
CA LEU A 359 25.12 -5.30 10.70
C LEU A 359 26.64 -5.44 10.90
N GLU A 360 27.39 -4.34 10.90
CA GLU A 360 28.84 -4.31 11.19
C GLU A 360 29.12 -4.44 12.68
N CYS A 361 28.43 -3.65 13.51
CA CYS A 361 28.59 -3.66 14.96
C CYS A 361 28.26 -5.03 15.56
N SER A 362 27.21 -5.69 15.08
CA SER A 362 26.79 -7.01 15.55
C SER A 362 27.52 -8.18 14.86
N GLU A 363 28.48 -7.89 13.97
CA GLU A 363 29.22 -8.88 13.17
C GLU A 363 28.30 -9.91 12.47
N LEU A 364 27.14 -9.45 11.98
CA LEU A 364 26.13 -10.32 11.36
C LEU A 364 26.43 -10.51 9.87
N THR A 365 26.58 -11.76 9.46
CA THR A 365 26.68 -12.13 8.05
C THR A 365 25.29 -12.43 7.47
N PRO A 366 25.13 -12.39 6.13
CA PRO A 366 23.90 -12.86 5.48
C PRO A 366 23.50 -14.29 5.88
N GLU A 367 24.46 -15.19 6.09
CA GLU A 367 24.18 -16.57 6.51
C GLU A 367 23.68 -16.62 7.97
N ASP A 368 24.13 -15.71 8.83
CA ASP A 368 23.61 -15.58 10.20
C ASP A 368 22.15 -15.13 10.19
N LEU A 369 21.83 -14.08 9.43
CA LEU A 369 20.45 -13.62 9.26
C LEU A 369 19.53 -14.71 8.70
N ARG A 370 20.06 -15.54 7.77
CA ARG A 370 19.30 -16.66 7.20
C ARG A 370 19.03 -17.74 8.23
N ASP A 371 19.99 -18.03 9.09
CA ASP A 371 19.81 -19.00 10.17
C ASP A 371 18.86 -18.46 11.24
N ILE A 372 18.90 -17.17 11.59
CA ILE A 372 17.88 -16.52 12.43
C ILE A 372 16.50 -16.66 11.79
N ARG A 373 16.36 -16.35 10.50
CA ARG A 373 15.10 -16.56 9.77
C ARG A 373 14.62 -18.01 9.87
N ASN A 374 15.53 -18.98 9.71
CA ASN A 374 15.19 -20.40 9.78
C ASN A 374 14.70 -20.82 11.16
N THR A 375 15.22 -20.25 12.25
CA THR A 375 14.70 -20.52 13.61
C THR A 375 13.27 -20.01 13.79
N HIS A 376 12.90 -18.86 13.19
CA HIS A 376 11.54 -18.32 13.24
C HIS A 376 10.53 -19.23 12.51
N HIS A 377 10.93 -19.86 11.41
CA HIS A 377 10.07 -20.76 10.64
C HIS A 377 10.15 -22.23 11.04
N GLY A 378 11.09 -22.60 11.92
CA GLY A 378 11.36 -23.99 12.28
C GLY A 378 12.02 -24.83 11.18
N TYR A 379 12.74 -24.19 10.24
CA TYR A 379 13.42 -24.88 9.14
C TYR A 379 14.88 -25.17 9.47
N ASN A 380 15.45 -26.22 8.87
CA ASN A 380 16.90 -26.52 8.89
C ASN A 380 17.57 -26.50 10.28
N LEU A 381 16.81 -26.73 11.36
CA LEU A 381 17.30 -26.72 12.74
C LEU A 381 18.36 -27.80 13.03
N THR A 382 18.45 -28.82 12.17
CA THR A 382 19.40 -29.93 12.31
C THR A 382 20.65 -29.78 11.44
N ARG A 383 20.80 -28.66 10.72
CA ARG A 383 21.99 -28.39 9.91
C ARG A 383 23.20 -28.21 10.85
N PRO A 384 24.26 -29.03 10.74
CA PRO A 384 25.41 -28.91 11.62
C PRO A 384 26.03 -27.51 11.54
N GLY A 385 26.23 -26.85 12.69
CA GLY A 385 26.90 -25.55 12.79
C GLY A 385 26.01 -24.33 12.56
N SER A 386 24.69 -24.48 12.35
CA SER A 386 23.77 -23.34 12.24
C SER A 386 23.45 -22.73 13.60
N ILE A 387 22.87 -23.53 14.51
CA ILE A 387 22.50 -23.09 15.86
C ILE A 387 23.75 -22.75 16.68
N GLU A 388 24.82 -23.55 16.57
CA GLU A 388 26.06 -23.29 17.29
C GLU A 388 26.68 -21.94 16.93
N ARG A 389 26.52 -21.49 15.68
CA ARG A 389 26.99 -20.16 15.24
C ARG A 389 26.08 -19.04 15.74
N LEU A 390 24.76 -19.25 15.80
CA LEU A 390 23.85 -18.26 16.40
C LEU A 390 24.10 -18.08 17.90
N MET A 391 24.46 -19.16 18.61
CA MET A 391 24.76 -19.12 20.04
C MET A 391 26.04 -18.33 20.38
N THR A 392 26.88 -18.01 19.39
CA THR A 392 28.09 -17.18 19.59
C THR A 392 27.86 -15.70 19.25
N LYS A 393 26.63 -15.33 18.92
CA LYS A 393 26.24 -13.94 18.58
C LYS A 393 25.34 -13.38 19.67
N ASP A 394 25.41 -12.07 19.90
CA ASP A 394 24.35 -11.34 20.60
C ASP A 394 23.12 -11.36 19.68
N GLY A 395 22.23 -12.33 19.90
CA GLY A 395 21.16 -12.73 18.99
C GLY A 395 20.02 -11.71 18.80
N GLU A 396 20.21 -10.45 19.16
CA GLU A 396 19.21 -9.39 19.01
C GLU A 396 19.47 -8.58 17.73
N LEU A 397 18.49 -8.58 16.82
CA LEU A 397 18.52 -7.74 15.62
C LEU A 397 18.00 -6.35 15.97
N ASN A 398 18.83 -5.33 15.70
CA ASN A 398 18.43 -3.94 15.86
C ASN A 398 17.20 -3.62 14.99
N ASN A 399 16.28 -2.81 15.54
CA ASN A 399 15.04 -2.39 14.89
C ASN A 399 15.25 -1.54 13.63
N ASP A 400 16.44 -0.97 13.42
CA ASP A 400 16.78 -0.25 12.19
C ASP A 400 17.04 -1.21 11.00
N ILE A 401 17.47 -2.46 11.24
CA ILE A 401 17.70 -3.45 10.17
C ILE A 401 16.39 -3.73 9.40
N PRO A 402 15.24 -4.00 10.06
CA PRO A 402 13.95 -4.13 9.37
C PRO A 402 13.50 -2.93 8.55
N LEU A 403 14.00 -1.71 8.80
CA LEU A 403 13.56 -0.53 8.04
C LEU A 403 14.06 -0.54 6.58
N ILE A 404 15.07 -1.36 6.25
CA ILE A 404 15.59 -1.49 4.88
C ILE A 404 14.55 -2.03 3.88
N VAL A 405 13.44 -2.60 4.35
CA VAL A 405 12.34 -3.08 3.49
C VAL A 405 11.84 -2.00 2.54
N THR A 406 11.79 -0.75 2.98
CA THR A 406 11.34 0.37 2.14
C THR A 406 12.34 0.71 1.05
N PRO A 407 13.64 1.02 1.35
CA PRO A 407 14.67 1.20 0.32
C PRO A 407 14.77 0.04 -0.67
N LEU A 408 14.70 -1.21 -0.20
CA LEU A 408 14.77 -2.40 -1.05
C LEU A 408 13.59 -2.49 -2.02
N LEU A 409 12.39 -2.21 -1.53
CA LEU A 409 11.18 -2.21 -2.34
C LEU A 409 11.20 -1.08 -3.38
N LEU A 410 11.67 0.11 -3.00
CA LEU A 410 11.85 1.22 -3.94
C LEU A 410 12.90 0.90 -5.00
N TYR A 411 14.04 0.35 -4.60
CA TYR A 411 15.06 -0.13 -5.54
C TYR A 411 14.45 -1.12 -6.55
N LEU A 412 13.69 -2.13 -6.09
CA LEU A 412 13.03 -3.09 -6.98
C LEU A 412 12.15 -2.38 -8.02
N PHE A 413 11.39 -1.36 -7.62
CA PHE A 413 10.52 -0.62 -8.53
C PHE A 413 11.27 0.27 -9.53
N THR A 414 12.50 0.67 -9.22
CA THR A 414 13.36 1.39 -10.18
C THR A 414 13.89 0.50 -11.30
N LEU A 415 13.96 -0.81 -11.08
CA LEU A 415 14.43 -1.76 -12.08
C LEU A 415 13.37 -2.02 -13.16
N SER A 416 13.81 -2.39 -14.37
CA SER A 416 12.92 -2.91 -15.40
C SER A 416 12.55 -4.38 -15.09
N TRP A 417 11.30 -4.76 -15.33
CA TRP A 417 10.75 -6.05 -14.98
C TRP A 417 10.54 -6.84 -16.27
N LYS A 418 11.65 -7.28 -16.85
CA LYS A 418 11.64 -8.08 -18.07
C LYS A 418 11.72 -9.54 -17.66
N VAL A 419 10.72 -10.31 -18.05
CA VAL A 419 10.64 -11.75 -17.78
C VAL A 419 10.86 -12.53 -19.05
#